data_AF-A0A8I6WYF1-F1
#
_entry.id   AF-A0A8I6WYF1-F1
#
_cell.length_a   1.000
_cell.length_b   1.000
_cell.length_c   1.000
_cell.angle_alpha   90.00
_cell.angle_beta   90.00
_cell.angle_gamma   90.00
#
_symmetry.space_group_name_H-M   'P 1'
#
loop_
_entity.id
_entity.type
_entity.pdbx_description
1 polymer ?
#
loop_
_entity_poly.entity_id
_entity_poly.type
_entity_poly.pdbx_seq_one_letter_code
_entity_poly.pdbx_strand_id
1 'polypeptide(L)'
;MTRRNRPACGSSDFEVTCSKNNTPVLRSSMTSGYGFDIISISYEERGLRVADGGKLFLLHARNSCGIQIWNTSAKLGVPFSISAGNLNLILYNCTEEGAASAAARRDSELVQTRIRCRNDNKVFVRAGGRYYDDETSDYGGYPMEGCDSAAVPVLGSSSGKMNASDYRQLVTDGFLLTWGPPPAPAPPRKLTSKIIF
;
A
#
# COMPACT_ATOMS: atom_id res chain seq x y z
N MET A 1 23.58 -20.81 -42.31
CA MET A 1 23.54 -20.48 -40.86
C MET A 1 22.56 -19.34 -40.67
N THR A 2 21.33 -19.66 -40.24
CA THR A 2 20.28 -18.67 -39.96
C THR A 2 20.61 -17.95 -38.65
N ARG A 3 20.80 -16.63 -38.71
CA ARG A 3 20.85 -15.78 -37.52
C ARG A 3 19.51 -15.92 -36.80
N ARG A 4 19.51 -16.52 -35.61
CA ARG A 4 18.36 -16.40 -34.70
C ARG A 4 18.22 -14.93 -34.35
N ASN A 5 17.12 -14.30 -34.80
CA ASN A 5 16.67 -13.05 -34.21
C ASN A 5 16.48 -13.32 -32.72
N ARG A 6 17.40 -12.83 -31.90
CA ARG A 6 17.16 -12.69 -30.47
C ARG A 6 15.92 -11.80 -30.35
N PRO A 7 14.89 -12.16 -29.58
CA PRO A 7 13.77 -11.24 -29.35
C PRO A 7 14.37 -9.91 -28.90
N ALA A 8 13.97 -8.81 -29.53
CA ALA A 8 14.32 -7.50 -29.03
C ALA A 8 13.91 -7.47 -27.56
N CYS A 9 14.86 -7.18 -26.66
CA CYS A 9 14.51 -6.93 -25.27
C CYS A 9 13.57 -5.73 -25.30
N GLY A 10 12.26 -5.98 -25.14
CA GLY A 10 11.26 -4.93 -25.05
C GLY A 10 11.63 -3.98 -23.92
N SER A 11 11.16 -2.74 -23.99
CA SER A 11 11.26 -1.80 -22.87
C SER A 11 10.72 -2.49 -21.61
N SER A 12 11.55 -2.62 -20.58
CA SER A 12 11.09 -3.09 -19.28
C SER A 12 10.19 -2.01 -18.70
N ASP A 13 8.90 -2.27 -18.58
CA ASP A 13 7.92 -1.33 -18.01
C ASP A 13 8.37 -0.79 -16.63
N PHE A 14 9.10 -1.59 -15.85
CA PHE A 14 9.74 -1.22 -14.58
C PHE A 14 10.82 -2.24 -14.19
N GLU A 15 11.67 -1.89 -13.22
CA GLU A 15 12.65 -2.79 -12.59
C GLU A 15 12.15 -3.22 -11.20
N VAL A 16 12.36 -4.49 -10.86
CA VAL A 16 12.09 -5.05 -9.51
C VAL A 16 13.41 -5.33 -8.82
N THR A 17 13.44 -5.22 -7.49
CA THR A 17 14.61 -5.62 -6.70
C THR A 17 14.27 -6.85 -5.85
N CYS A 18 15.27 -7.54 -5.33
CA CYS A 18 15.05 -8.67 -4.43
C CYS A 18 15.35 -8.25 -2.99
N SER A 19 14.50 -8.67 -2.07
CA SER A 19 14.82 -8.64 -0.65
C SER A 19 15.97 -9.61 -0.33
N LYS A 20 16.52 -9.54 0.88
CA LYS A 20 17.58 -10.45 1.35
C LYS A 20 17.19 -11.93 1.28
N ASN A 21 15.88 -12.23 1.27
CA ASN A 21 15.34 -13.59 1.21
C ASN A 21 14.93 -13.99 -0.22
N ASN A 22 15.42 -13.28 -1.25
CA ASN A 22 15.05 -13.45 -2.66
C ASN A 22 13.56 -13.23 -2.98
N THR A 23 12.81 -12.58 -2.09
CA THR A 23 11.44 -12.14 -2.40
C THR A 23 11.53 -10.96 -3.37
N PRO A 24 10.86 -11.00 -4.53
CA PRO A 24 10.80 -9.84 -5.42
C PRO A 24 10.00 -8.72 -4.74
N VAL A 25 10.53 -7.49 -4.78
CA VAL A 25 9.91 -6.32 -4.13
C VAL A 25 9.92 -5.10 -5.04
N LEU A 26 8.85 -4.29 -4.95
CA LEU A 26 8.85 -2.92 -5.43
C LEU A 26 9.42 -2.02 -4.34
N ARG A 27 10.41 -1.20 -4.67
CA ARG A 27 10.98 -0.25 -3.71
C ARG A 27 9.96 0.83 -3.35
N SER A 28 9.96 1.21 -2.08
CA SER A 28 9.26 2.40 -1.61
C SER A 28 9.80 3.65 -2.32
N SER A 29 8.92 4.56 -2.71
CA SER A 29 9.31 5.91 -3.17
C SER A 29 9.87 6.78 -2.03
N MET A 30 9.54 6.43 -0.78
CA MET A 30 10.13 7.04 0.42
C MET A 30 11.50 6.44 0.74
N THR A 31 12.47 7.29 1.08
CA THR A 31 13.89 6.97 1.33
C THR A 31 14.16 5.94 2.43
N SER A 32 13.24 5.80 3.40
CA SER A 32 13.39 4.85 4.52
C SER A 32 12.14 3.96 4.71
N GLY A 33 11.30 3.86 3.68
CA GLY A 33 10.06 3.08 3.74
C GLY A 33 10.24 1.61 3.34
N TYR A 34 9.47 0.73 3.96
CA TYR A 34 9.30 -0.64 3.46
C TYR A 34 8.63 -0.62 2.09
N GLY A 35 9.18 -1.41 1.16
CA GLY A 35 8.61 -1.60 -0.17
C GLY A 35 7.32 -2.41 -0.18
N PHE A 36 7.06 -3.05 -1.31
CA PHE A 36 5.93 -3.95 -1.50
C PHE A 36 6.46 -5.32 -1.92
N ASP A 37 6.06 -6.36 -1.20
CA ASP A 37 6.42 -7.73 -1.55
C ASP A 37 5.55 -8.17 -2.72
N ILE A 38 6.16 -8.56 -3.83
CA ILE A 38 5.46 -8.97 -5.04
C ILE A 38 5.03 -10.43 -4.87
N ILE A 39 3.72 -10.67 -4.96
CA ILE A 39 3.11 -11.99 -4.88
C ILE A 39 2.99 -12.59 -6.29
N SER A 40 2.49 -11.80 -7.26
CA SER A 40 2.37 -12.24 -8.65
C SER A 40 2.35 -11.06 -9.62
N ILE A 41 2.74 -11.30 -10.87
CA ILE A 41 2.78 -10.30 -11.95
C ILE A 41 2.00 -10.86 -13.15
N SER A 42 1.07 -10.07 -13.69
CA SER A 42 0.45 -10.30 -14.99
C SER A 42 0.85 -9.18 -15.94
N TYR A 43 1.70 -9.51 -16.91
CA TYR A 43 2.15 -8.54 -17.92
C TYR A 43 1.07 -8.23 -18.96
N GLU A 44 0.22 -9.21 -19.28
CA GLU A 44 -0.91 -9.05 -20.19
C GLU A 44 -1.93 -8.04 -19.63
N GLU A 45 -2.32 -8.23 -18.36
CA GLU A 45 -3.27 -7.36 -17.66
C GLU A 45 -2.62 -6.09 -17.06
N ARG A 46 -1.30 -5.95 -17.20
CA ARG A 46 -0.50 -4.89 -16.56
C ARG A 46 -0.83 -4.71 -15.07
N GLY A 47 -0.91 -5.83 -14.34
CA GLY A 47 -1.29 -5.89 -12.92
C GLY A 47 -0.29 -6.64 -12.04
N LEU A 48 0.01 -6.12 -10.84
CA LEU A 48 0.79 -6.82 -9.81
C LEU A 48 -0.07 -7.06 -8.58
N ARG A 49 -0.07 -8.28 -8.06
CA ARG A 49 -0.54 -8.53 -6.71
C ARG A 49 0.63 -8.32 -5.76
N VAL A 50 0.48 -7.44 -4.78
CA VAL A 50 1.55 -7.10 -3.83
C VAL A 50 1.02 -6.99 -2.40
N ALA A 51 1.89 -7.24 -1.42
CA ALA A 51 1.62 -6.96 -0.01
C ALA A 51 2.45 -5.78 0.49
N ASP A 52 1.88 -4.95 1.36
CA ASP A 52 2.59 -3.82 1.96
C ASP A 52 3.60 -4.34 3.00
N GLY A 53 4.90 -4.27 2.69
CA GLY A 53 5.96 -4.78 3.57
C GLY A 53 5.99 -4.12 4.96
N GLY A 54 5.59 -2.85 5.06
CA GLY A 54 5.48 -2.15 6.34
C GLY A 54 4.32 -2.70 7.17
N LYS A 55 3.18 -2.98 6.55
CA LYS A 55 2.04 -3.60 7.23
C LYS A 55 2.31 -5.06 7.60
N LEU A 56 2.99 -5.81 6.75
CA LEU A 56 3.48 -7.16 7.09
C LEU A 56 4.40 -7.11 8.30
N PHE A 57 5.34 -6.17 8.35
CA PHE A 57 6.19 -5.98 9.52
C PHE A 57 5.37 -5.73 10.79
N LEU A 58 4.33 -4.88 10.72
CA LEU A 58 3.41 -4.64 11.84
C LEU A 58 2.67 -5.90 12.32
N LEU A 59 2.40 -6.87 11.44
CA LEU A 59 1.71 -8.10 11.84
C LEU A 59 2.60 -9.08 12.61
N HIS A 60 3.91 -9.04 12.37
CA HIS A 60 4.86 -10.05 12.83
C HIS A 60 5.85 -9.55 13.89
N ALA A 61 6.12 -8.25 13.95
CA ALA A 61 7.08 -7.71 14.89
C ALA A 61 6.58 -7.81 16.33
N ARG A 62 7.49 -8.20 17.25
CA ARG A 62 7.20 -8.25 18.69
C ARG A 62 6.86 -6.87 19.27
N ASN A 63 7.43 -5.81 18.66
CA ASN A 63 7.20 -4.39 18.96
C ASN A 63 6.98 -3.65 17.63
N SER A 64 5.73 -3.59 17.19
CA SER A 64 5.37 -3.21 15.82
C SER A 64 5.23 -1.70 15.62
N CYS A 65 4.75 -0.98 16.63
CA CYS A 65 4.35 0.42 16.49
C CYS A 65 5.49 1.44 16.64
N GLY A 66 6.75 0.98 16.51
CA GLY A 66 7.92 1.86 16.44
C GLY A 66 8.12 2.50 15.06
N ILE A 67 7.31 2.11 14.07
CA ILE A 67 7.26 2.72 12.75
C ILE A 67 5.95 3.48 12.60
N GLN A 68 5.99 4.63 11.94
CA GLN A 68 4.80 5.40 11.66
C GLN A 68 3.92 4.65 10.66
N ILE A 69 2.63 4.55 10.96
CA ILE A 69 1.67 3.86 10.12
C ILE A 69 1.19 4.85 9.05
N TRP A 70 1.89 4.88 7.92
CA TRP A 70 1.49 5.69 6.77
C TRP A 70 0.45 4.98 5.91
N ASN A 71 -0.37 5.76 5.19
CA ASN A 71 -1.18 5.25 4.09
C ASN A 71 -0.29 4.47 3.12
N THR A 72 -0.77 3.32 2.67
CA THR A 72 -0.02 2.48 1.72
C THR A 72 0.26 3.21 0.41
N SER A 73 -0.62 4.12 -0.02
CA SER A 73 -0.41 4.97 -1.20
C SER A 73 0.78 5.92 -1.07
N ALA A 74 1.16 6.35 0.14
CA ALA A 74 2.21 7.35 0.34
C ALA A 74 3.60 6.88 -0.12
N LYS A 75 3.83 5.57 -0.11
CA LYS A 75 5.08 4.93 -0.53
C LYS A 75 5.04 4.38 -1.96
N LEU A 76 3.91 4.54 -2.65
CA LEU A 76 3.76 4.10 -4.03
C LEU A 76 4.50 5.07 -4.97
N GLY A 77 5.29 4.52 -5.90
CA GLY A 77 5.99 5.29 -6.92
C GLY A 77 5.32 5.17 -8.29
N VAL A 78 5.61 6.12 -9.18
CA VAL A 78 5.29 6.02 -10.61
C VAL A 78 6.06 4.83 -11.22
N PRO A 79 5.47 4.03 -12.13
CA PRO A 79 4.19 4.19 -12.82
C PRO A 79 3.00 3.46 -12.21
N PHE A 80 3.08 3.06 -10.93
CA PHE A 80 2.06 2.21 -10.32
C PHE A 80 0.87 3.00 -9.78
N SER A 81 -0.31 2.39 -9.83
CA SER A 81 -1.56 2.87 -9.23
C SER A 81 -2.24 1.72 -8.49
N ILE A 82 -2.97 2.03 -7.41
CA ILE A 82 -3.80 1.03 -6.73
C ILE A 82 -4.98 0.73 -7.66
N SER A 83 -5.36 -0.53 -7.81
CA SER A 83 -6.52 -0.89 -8.63
C SER A 83 -7.82 -0.46 -7.93
N ALA A 84 -8.77 0.08 -8.69
CA ALA A 84 -10.11 0.43 -8.20
C ALA A 84 -10.92 -0.79 -7.71
N GLY A 85 -10.53 -2.01 -8.11
CA GLY A 85 -11.15 -3.24 -7.62
C GLY A 85 -10.83 -3.56 -6.15
N ASN A 86 -9.84 -2.90 -5.55
CA ASN A 86 -9.47 -3.13 -4.15
C ASN A 86 -10.47 -2.49 -3.17
N LEU A 87 -10.54 -3.09 -1.97
CA LEU A 87 -11.23 -2.54 -0.81
C LEU A 87 -10.23 -1.83 0.11
N ASN A 88 -10.74 -1.09 1.10
CA ASN A 88 -9.93 -0.33 2.04
C ASN A 88 -10.04 -0.85 3.46
N LEU A 89 -8.95 -1.38 4.01
CA LEU A 89 -8.83 -1.70 5.43
C LEU A 89 -8.18 -0.53 6.15
N ILE A 90 -8.81 -0.01 7.21
CA ILE A 90 -8.25 1.09 7.98
C ILE A 90 -7.60 0.52 9.24
N LEU A 91 -6.32 0.83 9.43
CA LEU A 91 -5.59 0.56 10.67
C LEU A 91 -5.60 1.81 11.55
N TYR A 92 -5.83 1.61 12.86
CA TYR A 92 -5.72 2.66 13.86
C TYR A 92 -4.65 2.32 14.89
N ASN A 93 -3.81 3.27 15.22
CA ASN A 93 -2.90 3.20 16.36
C ASN A 93 -3.31 4.24 17.39
N CYS A 94 -3.97 3.79 18.44
CA CYS A 94 -4.60 4.64 19.43
C CYS A 94 -3.75 4.74 20.69
N THR A 95 -3.71 5.93 21.29
CA THR A 95 -3.30 6.10 22.70
C THR A 95 -4.28 5.37 23.63
N GLU A 96 -3.99 5.32 24.93
CA GLU A 96 -4.90 4.73 25.92
C GLU A 96 -6.29 5.38 25.91
N GLU A 97 -6.34 6.72 25.92
CA GLU A 97 -7.58 7.49 25.86
C GLU A 97 -8.34 7.27 24.53
N GLY A 98 -7.60 7.23 23.41
CA GLY A 98 -8.18 6.92 22.11
C GLY A 98 -8.75 5.50 22.06
N ALA A 99 -8.08 4.53 22.66
CA ALA A 99 -8.53 3.15 22.74
C ALA A 99 -9.78 2.99 23.63
N ALA A 100 -9.87 3.73 24.74
CA ALA A 100 -11.07 3.76 25.58
C ALA A 100 -12.26 4.35 24.80
N SER A 101 -12.04 5.44 24.06
CA SER A 101 -13.03 6.06 23.19
C SER A 101 -13.47 5.11 22.07
N ALA A 102 -12.53 4.40 21.45
CA ALA A 102 -12.78 3.39 20.43
C ALA A 102 -13.65 2.25 20.95
N ALA A 103 -13.35 1.73 22.15
CA ALA A 103 -14.12 0.66 22.78
C ALA A 103 -15.54 1.11 23.20
N ALA A 104 -15.71 2.40 23.53
CA ALA A 104 -17.02 2.97 23.85
C ALA A 104 -17.90 3.17 22.61
N ARG A 105 -17.30 3.33 21.42
CA ARG A 105 -18.05 3.35 20.16
C ARG A 105 -18.66 1.96 19.97
N ARG A 106 -19.99 1.88 19.90
CA ARG A 106 -20.73 0.65 19.54
C ARG A 106 -20.62 0.33 18.05
N ASP A 107 -19.45 0.59 17.45
CA ASP A 107 -19.15 0.32 16.06
C ASP A 107 -18.75 -1.16 15.94
N SER A 108 -19.70 -1.99 15.52
CA SER A 108 -19.49 -3.44 15.33
C SER A 108 -18.44 -3.77 14.26
N GLU A 109 -18.01 -2.80 13.46
CA GLU A 109 -17.04 -2.99 12.38
C GLU A 109 -15.59 -2.76 12.84
N LEU A 110 -15.38 -2.23 14.05
CA LEU A 110 -14.06 -1.99 14.62
C LEU A 110 -13.59 -3.21 15.42
N VAL A 111 -12.45 -3.77 15.04
CA VAL A 111 -11.88 -4.97 15.66
C VAL A 111 -10.54 -4.63 16.29
N GLN A 112 -10.37 -4.96 17.57
CA GLN A 112 -9.07 -4.87 18.24
C GLN A 112 -8.13 -5.97 17.73
N THR A 113 -6.94 -5.59 17.29
CA THR A 113 -5.95 -6.53 16.75
C THR A 113 -5.08 -7.16 17.84
N ARG A 114 -4.33 -8.20 17.48
CA ARG A 114 -3.27 -8.78 18.32
C ARG A 114 -1.89 -8.16 18.09
N ILE A 115 -1.82 -7.02 17.38
CA ILE A 115 -0.55 -6.33 17.12
C ILE A 115 -0.05 -5.74 18.45
N ARG A 116 1.24 -5.94 18.74
CA ARG A 116 1.85 -5.47 19.99
C ARG A 116 2.67 -4.22 19.74
N CYS A 117 2.30 -3.14 20.42
CA CYS A 117 3.11 -1.93 20.51
C CYS A 117 3.98 -1.95 21.77
N ARG A 118 5.14 -1.28 21.75
CA ARG A 118 6.01 -1.16 22.93
C ARG A 118 5.45 -0.15 23.95
N ASN A 119 4.77 0.88 23.46
CA ASN A 119 3.92 1.75 24.27
C ASN A 119 2.58 1.05 24.55
N ASP A 120 1.79 1.60 25.48
CA ASP A 120 0.48 1.05 25.86
C ASP A 120 -0.61 1.25 24.79
N ASN A 121 -0.24 1.81 23.64
CA ASN A 121 -1.12 1.98 22.50
C ASN A 121 -1.78 0.67 22.07
N LYS A 122 -3.02 0.77 21.61
CA LYS A 122 -3.80 -0.34 21.08
C LYS A 122 -4.05 -0.13 19.60
N VAL A 123 -3.99 -1.23 18.84
CA VAL A 123 -4.19 -1.20 17.39
C VAL A 123 -5.53 -1.83 17.04
N PHE A 124 -6.33 -1.10 16.27
CA PHE A 124 -7.63 -1.53 15.77
C PHE A 124 -7.63 -1.58 14.25
N VAL A 125 -8.56 -2.35 13.70
CA VAL A 125 -8.85 -2.41 12.26
C VAL A 125 -10.32 -2.20 12.00
N ARG A 126 -10.65 -1.54 10.91
CA ARG A 126 -12.02 -1.41 10.42
C ARG A 126 -12.08 -1.77 8.94
N ALA A 127 -13.15 -2.47 8.57
CA ALA A 127 -13.47 -2.69 7.18
C ALA A 127 -14.06 -1.41 6.57
N GLY A 128 -13.47 -0.92 5.47
CA GLY A 128 -14.02 0.13 4.63
C GLY A 128 -14.55 -0.41 3.30
N GLY A 129 -15.11 0.50 2.50
CA GLY A 129 -15.61 0.23 1.16
C GLY A 129 -14.52 0.11 0.09
N ARG A 130 -14.83 0.52 -1.15
CA ARG A 130 -13.82 0.56 -2.22
C ARG A 130 -12.74 1.57 -1.88
N TYR A 131 -11.52 1.31 -2.37
CA TYR A 131 -10.36 2.12 -2.02
C TYR A 131 -10.45 3.58 -2.50
N TYR A 132 -11.12 3.85 -3.62
CA TYR A 132 -11.28 5.19 -4.19
C TYR A 132 -12.70 5.77 -4.08
N ASP A 133 -13.62 5.15 -3.33
CA ASP A 133 -14.96 5.74 -3.20
C ASP A 133 -14.87 7.03 -2.38
N ASP A 134 -15.49 8.12 -2.88
CA ASP A 134 -15.34 9.49 -2.35
C ASP A 134 -15.89 9.70 -0.94
N GLU A 135 -16.72 8.80 -0.41
CA GLU A 135 -17.04 8.80 1.03
C GLU A 135 -15.84 8.37 1.92
N THR A 136 -14.79 7.83 1.31
CA THR A 136 -13.55 7.37 1.94
C THR A 136 -12.26 7.95 1.34
N SER A 137 -12.34 8.61 0.18
CA SER A 137 -11.18 9.10 -0.59
C SER A 137 -10.66 10.46 -0.09
N ASP A 138 -11.47 11.22 0.63
CA ASP A 138 -11.08 12.54 1.14
C ASP A 138 -10.25 12.39 2.41
N TYR A 139 -8.98 11.96 2.28
CA TYR A 139 -7.86 12.08 3.25
C TYR A 139 -8.16 11.98 4.78
N GLY A 140 -9.25 11.32 5.18
CA GLY A 140 -9.89 11.59 6.47
C GLY A 140 -11.30 11.01 6.64
N GLY A 141 -11.64 9.89 5.99
CA GLY A 141 -12.98 9.27 6.11
C GLY A 141 -13.26 8.55 7.43
N TYR A 142 -12.25 8.32 8.28
CA TYR A 142 -12.43 7.66 9.57
C TYR A 142 -11.58 8.24 10.71
N PRO A 143 -11.54 9.56 10.94
CA PRO A 143 -10.83 10.13 12.07
C PRO A 143 -11.41 9.55 13.36
N MET A 144 -10.51 9.00 14.16
CA MET A 144 -10.82 8.52 15.50
C MET A 144 -9.95 9.30 16.46
N GLU A 145 -10.60 10.06 17.35
CA GLU A 145 -9.91 10.89 18.32
C GLU A 145 -8.93 10.04 19.15
N GLY A 146 -7.71 10.55 19.32
CA GLY A 146 -6.64 9.84 20.00
C GLY A 146 -6.01 8.69 19.19
N CYS A 147 -6.30 8.57 17.89
CA CYS A 147 -5.73 7.53 17.03
C CYS A 147 -5.14 8.09 15.74
N ASP A 148 -3.92 7.65 15.42
CA ASP A 148 -3.39 7.75 14.06
C ASP A 148 -4.05 6.70 13.19
N SER A 149 -4.35 7.03 11.92
CA SER A 149 -4.99 6.10 10.99
C SER A 149 -4.22 5.94 9.69
N ALA A 150 -4.37 4.76 9.07
CA ALA A 150 -3.80 4.48 7.76
C ALA A 150 -4.71 3.60 6.92
N ALA A 151 -4.91 4.01 5.66
CA ALA A 151 -5.57 3.24 4.64
C ALA A 151 -4.64 2.15 4.08
N VAL A 152 -5.16 0.92 4.03
CA VAL A 152 -4.49 -0.26 3.49
C VAL A 152 -5.37 -0.88 2.42
N PRO A 153 -4.98 -0.82 1.14
CA PRO A 153 -5.69 -1.54 0.10
C PRO A 153 -5.56 -3.03 0.34
N VAL A 154 -6.66 -3.75 0.14
CA VAL A 154 -6.73 -5.21 0.17
C VAL A 154 -7.56 -5.69 -1.02
N LEU A 155 -7.33 -6.93 -1.47
CA LEU A 155 -8.13 -7.50 -2.54
C LEU A 155 -9.62 -7.48 -2.18
N GLY A 156 -10.43 -6.99 -3.12
CA GLY A 156 -11.87 -7.07 -2.98
C GLY A 156 -12.39 -8.49 -3.20
N SER A 157 -13.40 -8.87 -2.42
CA SER A 157 -14.21 -10.03 -2.74
C SER A 157 -15.19 -9.69 -3.87
N SER A 158 -15.74 -10.70 -4.53
CA SER A 158 -16.80 -10.53 -5.54
C SER A 158 -18.06 -9.85 -4.97
N SER A 159 -18.29 -9.95 -3.66
CA SER A 159 -19.40 -9.28 -2.96
C SER A 159 -19.09 -7.83 -2.57
N GLY A 160 -17.85 -7.36 -2.77
CA GLY A 160 -17.42 -6.02 -2.37
C GLY A 160 -17.35 -5.81 -0.85
N LYS A 161 -17.46 -6.88 -0.06
CA LYS A 161 -17.42 -6.86 1.40
C LYS A 161 -16.23 -7.64 1.91
N MET A 162 -15.68 -7.20 3.04
CA MET A 162 -14.64 -7.93 3.77
C MET A 162 -14.96 -7.96 5.26
N ASN A 163 -14.36 -8.90 5.98
CA ASN A 163 -14.44 -8.97 7.42
C ASN A 163 -13.14 -8.45 8.03
N ALA A 164 -13.22 -7.38 8.83
CA ALA A 164 -12.05 -6.79 9.48
C ALA A 164 -11.33 -7.78 10.42
N SER A 165 -12.05 -8.78 10.96
CA SER A 165 -11.44 -9.82 11.79
C SER A 165 -10.38 -10.65 11.06
N ASP A 166 -10.46 -10.73 9.73
CA ASP A 166 -9.53 -11.46 8.87
C ASP A 166 -8.31 -10.61 8.47
N TYR A 167 -8.08 -9.46 9.12
CA TYR A 167 -7.05 -8.48 8.77
C TYR A 167 -5.66 -9.07 8.50
N ARG A 168 -5.25 -10.11 9.25
CA ARG A 168 -3.96 -10.75 9.03
C ARG A 168 -3.87 -11.36 7.65
N GLN A 169 -4.88 -12.14 7.27
CA GLN A 169 -4.94 -12.76 5.97
C GLN A 169 -5.12 -11.70 4.88
N LEU A 170 -6.00 -10.70 5.07
CA LEU A 170 -6.21 -9.63 4.08
C LEU A 170 -4.93 -8.85 3.76
N VAL A 171 -4.13 -8.49 4.78
CA VAL A 171 -2.85 -7.79 4.59
C VAL A 171 -1.80 -8.71 3.95
N THR A 172 -1.77 -9.99 4.31
CA THR A 172 -0.85 -10.98 3.71
C THR A 172 -1.20 -11.31 2.27
N ASP A 173 -2.49 -11.45 1.96
CA ASP A 173 -3.02 -11.67 0.63
C ASP A 173 -2.80 -10.45 -0.28
N GLY A 174 -2.62 -9.27 0.32
CA GLY A 174 -2.23 -8.07 -0.39
C GLY A 174 -3.35 -7.49 -1.24
N PHE A 175 -2.96 -6.77 -2.29
CA PHE A 175 -3.86 -5.99 -3.14
C PHE A 175 -3.31 -5.88 -4.55
N LEU A 176 -4.16 -5.43 -5.47
CA LEU A 176 -3.80 -5.29 -6.88
C LEU A 176 -3.27 -3.88 -7.17
N LEU A 177 -2.06 -3.78 -7.69
CA LEU A 177 -1.55 -2.61 -8.38
C LEU A 177 -1.74 -2.78 -9.89
N THR A 178 -1.89 -1.68 -10.59
CA THR A 178 -1.80 -1.60 -12.06
C THR A 178 -0.67 -0.67 -12.46
N TRP A 179 -0.09 -0.84 -13.65
CA TRP A 179 0.85 0.12 -14.21
C TRP A 179 0.44 0.56 -15.61
N GLY A 180 0.57 1.86 -15.86
CA GLY A 180 0.47 2.42 -17.20
C GLY A 180 1.78 2.24 -17.99
N PRO A 181 1.78 2.51 -19.31
CA PRO A 181 3.04 2.68 -20.03
C PRO A 181 3.89 3.77 -19.37
N PRO A 182 5.24 3.69 -19.43
CA PRO A 182 6.12 4.70 -18.86
C PRO A 182 5.73 6.11 -19.36
N PRO A 183 5.84 7.16 -18.52
CA PRO A 183 5.62 8.53 -18.99
C PRO A 183 6.50 8.82 -20.21
N ALA A 184 5.92 9.44 -21.23
CA ALA A 184 6.71 9.86 -22.39
C ALA A 184 7.87 10.76 -21.92
N PRO A 185 9.07 10.65 -22.51
CA PRO A 185 10.20 11.52 -22.16
C PRO A 185 9.77 12.98 -22.25
N ALA A 186 10.04 13.76 -21.20
CA ALA A 186 9.78 15.20 -21.25
C ALA A 186 10.54 15.80 -22.46
N PRO A 187 9.90 16.66 -23.26
CA PRO A 187 10.59 17.31 -24.36
C PRO A 187 11.81 18.08 -23.83
N PRO A 188 12.96 18.06 -24.53
CA PRO A 188 14.16 18.73 -24.06
C PRO A 188 13.84 20.20 -23.81
N ARG A 189 14.10 20.67 -22.58
CA ARG A 189 14.00 22.08 -22.24
C ARG A 189 14.96 22.85 -23.15
N LYS A 190 14.43 23.70 -24.04
CA LYS A 190 15.25 24.66 -24.79
C LYS A 190 15.89 25.58 -23.76
N LEU A 191 17.17 25.40 -23.47
CA LEU A 191 17.96 26.43 -22.81
C LEU A 191 18.07 27.61 -23.79
N THR A 192 17.24 28.63 -23.60
CA THR A 192 17.50 29.93 -24.19
C THR A 192 18.65 30.58 -23.43
N SER A 193 19.87 30.35 -23.90
CA SER A 193 21.02 31.15 -23.51
C SER A 193 20.80 32.57 -24.02
N LYS A 194 20.35 33.49 -23.14
CA LYS A 194 20.44 34.92 -23.42
C LYS A 194 21.91 35.32 -23.27
N ILE A 195 22.61 35.45 -24.38
CA ILE A 195 23.88 36.18 -24.43
C ILE A 195 23.52 37.65 -24.29
N ILE A 196 23.95 38.28 -23.20
CA ILE A 196 23.86 39.73 -22.99
C ILE A 196 25.18 40.30 -23.53
N PHE A 197 25.09 41.22 -24.49
CA PHE A 197 26.22 42.01 -24.99
C PHE A 197 26.45 43.22 -24.09
#